data_AF-A0A9W4S343-F1
#
_entry.id   AF-A0A9W4S343-F1
#
_cell.length_a   1.000
_cell.length_b   1.000
_cell.length_c   1.000
_cell.angle_alpha   90.00
_cell.angle_beta   90.00
_cell.angle_gamma   90.00
#
_symmetry.space_group_name_H-M   'P 1'
#
loop_
_entity.id
_entity.type
_entity.pdbx_description
1 polymer ?
#
loop_
_entity_poly.entity_id
_entity_poly.type
_entity_poly.pdbx_seq_one_letter_code
_entity_poly.pdbx_strand_id
1 'polypeptide(L)'
;MEGLRQTFQRCKAQGRSALVTYVTAGYPTPQDTPGVLLAMEKGGADVIELGAPFTDPIADGPTIQTSNTVALQHGVTIESTLQMVKDARSQGLKAPVMLMGYYNPLLSYGEERLLNDCKSAGVNGFIVVDLPPEEAISFRKLCTKGGLSYVPLIAPATSDARMKILCKLADSFIYVVSRQGVTGALGSLNANLPDLIDRVKKYSGDKPAAVGFGVSTREHFLSVAQLADGVVVGSQIITTLQKAAPGELFNDVEKYCAYLCGRNSPEGAETTREVGMVEAMSAAKEPQNPTVDHITADQDSELVAQLAAMHGKIPERFGEFGGQYVPESLMDCLSQLEEGFNKIKDDPSFWEEYRSYYEYMGRPGHLHLAE
;
A
#
# COMPACT_ATOMS: atom_id res chain seq x y z
N MET A 1 3.63 -1.72 -16.27
CA MET A 1 4.03 -0.31 -16.08
C MET A 1 3.19 0.69 -16.87
N GLU A 2 3.16 0.64 -18.21
CA GLU A 2 2.51 1.68 -19.03
C GLU A 2 1.01 1.87 -18.76
N GLY A 3 0.26 0.78 -18.56
CA GLY A 3 -1.16 0.85 -18.22
C GLY A 3 -1.47 1.68 -16.96
N LEU A 4 -0.58 1.67 -15.95
CA LEU A 4 -0.74 2.48 -14.74
C LEU A 4 -0.54 3.96 -15.05
N ARG A 5 0.52 4.31 -15.80
CA ARG A 5 0.80 5.70 -16.20
C ARG A 5 -0.36 6.28 -17.01
N GLN A 6 -0.86 5.52 -17.99
CA GLN A 6 -2.00 5.91 -18.81
C GLN A 6 -3.27 6.08 -17.97
N THR A 7 -3.51 5.20 -16.98
CA THR A 7 -4.63 5.34 -16.06
C THR A 7 -4.60 6.67 -15.31
N PHE A 8 -3.47 7.02 -14.66
CA PHE A 8 -3.37 8.28 -13.93
C PHE A 8 -3.43 9.50 -14.85
N GLN A 9 -2.80 9.45 -16.03
CA GLN A 9 -2.90 10.51 -17.03
C GLN A 9 -4.35 10.72 -17.49
N ARG A 10 -5.09 9.64 -17.74
CA ARG A 10 -6.50 9.69 -18.12
C ARG A 10 -7.36 10.30 -17.00
N CYS A 11 -7.16 9.88 -15.75
CA CYS A 11 -7.91 10.44 -14.61
C CYS A 11 -7.63 11.94 -14.46
N LYS A 12 -6.36 12.36 -14.56
CA LYS A 12 -5.95 13.77 -14.55
C LYS A 12 -6.60 14.55 -15.69
N ALA A 13 -6.60 14.03 -16.91
CA ALA A 13 -7.27 14.65 -18.06
C ALA A 13 -8.79 14.77 -17.90
N GLN A 14 -9.40 13.90 -17.10
CA GLN A 14 -10.82 13.94 -16.74
C GLN A 14 -11.12 14.81 -15.51
N GLY A 15 -10.10 15.44 -14.90
CA GLY A 15 -10.27 16.29 -13.72
C GLY A 15 -10.69 15.53 -12.46
N ARG A 16 -10.30 14.25 -12.33
CA ARG A 16 -10.65 13.42 -11.18
C ARG A 16 -9.45 12.59 -10.69
N SER A 17 -9.47 12.19 -9.42
CA SER A 17 -8.54 11.21 -8.89
C SER A 17 -8.89 9.79 -9.37
N ALA A 18 -7.88 8.93 -9.47
CA ALA A 18 -8.04 7.51 -9.76
C ALA A 18 -8.63 6.78 -8.53
N LEU A 19 -9.57 5.85 -8.76
CA LEU A 19 -10.00 4.91 -7.72
C LEU A 19 -9.09 3.68 -7.74
N VAL A 20 -8.36 3.44 -6.66
CA VAL A 20 -7.53 2.25 -6.46
C VAL A 20 -8.24 1.34 -5.46
N THR A 21 -8.58 0.12 -5.84
CA THR A 21 -9.33 -0.82 -4.99
C THR A 21 -8.48 -1.99 -4.55
N TYR A 22 -8.60 -2.43 -3.31
CA TYR A 22 -7.89 -3.61 -2.80
C TYR A 22 -8.84 -4.77 -2.46
N VAL A 23 -8.42 -6.00 -2.78
CA VAL A 23 -8.99 -7.26 -2.26
C VAL A 23 -7.91 -8.30 -2.04
N THR A 24 -8.06 -9.15 -1.03
CA THR A 24 -7.18 -10.30 -0.80
C THR A 24 -7.51 -11.44 -1.76
N ALA A 25 -6.50 -12.00 -2.41
CA ALA A 25 -6.65 -13.13 -3.32
C ALA A 25 -7.25 -14.34 -2.59
N GLY A 26 -8.24 -14.96 -3.21
CA GLY A 26 -8.99 -16.09 -2.69
C GLY A 26 -9.93 -15.79 -1.53
N TYR A 27 -10.30 -14.51 -1.36
CA TYR A 27 -11.33 -14.09 -0.42
C TYR A 27 -12.63 -13.63 -1.14
N PRO A 28 -13.83 -14.06 -0.70
CA PRO A 28 -14.09 -15.04 0.36
C PRO A 28 -13.67 -16.47 0.00
N THR A 29 -13.73 -16.83 -1.28
CA THR A 29 -13.21 -18.10 -1.81
C THR A 29 -12.29 -17.87 -3.02
N PRO A 30 -11.39 -18.83 -3.34
CA PRO A 30 -10.58 -18.80 -4.56
C PRO A 30 -11.37 -18.53 -5.85
N GLN A 31 -12.56 -19.11 -5.98
CA GLN A 31 -13.40 -19.03 -7.17
C GLN A 31 -14.04 -17.65 -7.35
N ASP A 32 -14.24 -16.90 -6.26
CA ASP A 32 -14.88 -15.59 -6.30
C ASP A 32 -13.94 -14.50 -6.82
N THR A 33 -12.63 -14.66 -6.64
CA THR A 33 -11.65 -13.59 -6.91
C THR A 33 -11.79 -13.01 -8.32
N PRO A 34 -11.81 -13.80 -9.41
CA PRO A 34 -11.97 -13.24 -10.75
C PRO A 34 -13.23 -12.39 -10.93
N GLY A 35 -14.36 -12.84 -10.37
CA GLY A 35 -15.64 -12.11 -10.40
C GLY A 35 -15.60 -10.82 -9.59
N VAL A 36 -14.90 -10.82 -8.44
CA VAL A 36 -14.68 -9.61 -7.64
C VAL A 36 -13.86 -8.58 -8.39
N LEU A 37 -12.77 -8.97 -9.08
CA LEU A 37 -11.95 -8.02 -9.84
C LEU A 37 -12.77 -7.36 -10.97
N LEU A 38 -13.58 -8.15 -11.68
CA LEU A 38 -14.47 -7.64 -12.72
C LEU A 38 -15.55 -6.71 -12.16
N ALA A 39 -16.12 -7.03 -10.99
CA ALA A 39 -17.08 -6.18 -10.30
C ALA A 39 -16.48 -4.83 -9.88
N MET A 40 -15.25 -4.84 -9.36
CA MET A 40 -14.50 -3.62 -9.05
C MET A 40 -14.30 -2.75 -10.31
N GLU A 41 -13.81 -3.34 -11.41
CA GLU A 41 -13.63 -2.63 -12.69
C GLU A 41 -14.94 -2.03 -13.19
N LYS A 42 -16.01 -2.82 -13.21
CA LYS A 42 -17.34 -2.39 -13.66
C LYS A 42 -17.90 -1.26 -12.80
N GLY A 43 -17.69 -1.33 -11.48
CA GLY A 43 -18.05 -0.28 -10.54
C GLY A 43 -17.23 1.00 -10.72
N GLY A 44 -16.03 0.90 -11.28
CA GLY A 44 -15.22 2.06 -11.70
C GLY A 44 -13.81 2.11 -11.14
N ALA A 45 -13.30 1.00 -10.59
CA ALA A 45 -11.90 0.90 -10.22
C ALA A 45 -11.00 1.17 -11.43
N ASP A 46 -10.05 2.09 -11.26
CA ASP A 46 -9.06 2.45 -12.26
C ASP A 46 -7.80 1.60 -12.14
N VAL A 47 -7.47 1.16 -10.93
CA VAL A 47 -6.37 0.24 -10.59
C VAL A 47 -6.89 -0.73 -9.52
N ILE A 48 -6.50 -1.99 -9.61
CA ILE A 48 -6.85 -3.02 -8.63
C ILE A 48 -5.60 -3.55 -7.96
N GLU A 49 -5.56 -3.54 -6.64
CA GLU A 49 -4.57 -4.17 -5.79
C GLU A 49 -5.10 -5.54 -5.37
N LEU A 50 -4.35 -6.58 -5.71
CA LEU A 50 -4.65 -7.95 -5.33
C LEU A 50 -3.65 -8.38 -4.26
N GLY A 51 -4.14 -8.50 -3.03
CA GLY A 51 -3.36 -8.92 -1.87
C GLY A 51 -2.96 -10.38 -1.95
N ALA A 52 -1.67 -10.68 -2.06
CA ALA A 52 -1.15 -12.03 -1.90
C ALA A 52 -1.19 -12.39 -0.40
N PRO A 53 -1.93 -13.44 0.01
CA PRO A 53 -2.15 -13.69 1.43
C PRO A 53 -0.85 -14.11 2.13
N PHE A 54 -0.65 -13.60 3.35
CA PHE A 54 0.55 -13.86 4.14
C PHE A 54 0.21 -14.24 5.59
N THR A 55 1.04 -15.09 6.20
CA THR A 55 0.84 -15.62 7.56
C THR A 55 1.08 -14.58 8.64
N ASP A 56 1.96 -13.60 8.37
CA ASP A 56 2.39 -12.59 9.35
C ASP A 56 2.15 -11.17 8.82
N PRO A 57 0.88 -10.78 8.53
CA PRO A 57 0.55 -9.52 7.87
C PRO A 57 0.59 -8.33 8.84
N ILE A 58 1.78 -7.98 9.32
CA ILE A 58 2.02 -6.99 10.38
C ILE A 58 1.65 -5.53 10.01
N ALA A 59 1.56 -5.20 8.73
CA ALA A 59 1.17 -3.87 8.26
C ALA A 59 -0.35 -3.73 8.06
N ASP A 60 -1.06 -4.85 8.01
CA ASP A 60 -2.50 -4.89 7.73
C ASP A 60 -3.32 -4.74 9.01
N GLY A 61 -4.51 -4.15 8.90
CA GLY A 61 -5.48 -4.09 9.98
C GLY A 61 -6.42 -5.28 10.02
N PRO A 62 -7.23 -5.39 11.09
CA PRO A 62 -7.94 -6.62 11.46
C PRO A 62 -8.87 -7.16 10.36
N THR A 63 -9.48 -6.27 9.57
CA THR A 63 -10.32 -6.67 8.44
C THR A 63 -9.53 -7.40 7.36
N ILE A 64 -8.35 -6.88 7.00
CA ILE A 64 -7.49 -7.48 5.98
C ILE A 64 -6.80 -8.72 6.54
N GLN A 65 -6.35 -8.70 7.80
CA GLN A 65 -5.81 -9.90 8.47
C GLN A 65 -6.81 -11.05 8.46
N THR A 66 -8.08 -10.80 8.79
CA THR A 66 -9.14 -11.82 8.71
C THR A 66 -9.27 -12.39 7.30
N SER A 67 -9.24 -11.54 6.26
CA SER A 67 -9.31 -12.01 4.87
C SER A 67 -8.09 -12.84 4.45
N ASN A 68 -6.89 -12.49 4.93
CA ASN A 68 -5.67 -13.28 4.74
C ASN A 68 -5.83 -14.68 5.34
N THR A 69 -6.28 -14.77 6.60
CA THR A 69 -6.48 -16.04 7.29
C THR A 69 -7.44 -16.96 6.53
N VAL A 70 -8.57 -16.44 6.05
CA VAL A 70 -9.54 -17.22 5.28
C VAL A 70 -8.93 -17.69 3.94
N ALA A 71 -8.22 -16.81 3.24
CA ALA A 71 -7.53 -17.18 1.99
C ALA A 71 -6.47 -18.28 2.22
N LEU A 72 -5.68 -18.18 3.29
CA LEU A 72 -4.68 -19.19 3.66
C LEU A 72 -5.33 -20.53 4.02
N GLN A 73 -6.49 -20.52 4.69
CA GLN A 73 -7.26 -21.74 4.98
C GLN A 73 -7.76 -22.43 3.70
N HIS A 74 -7.98 -21.67 2.63
CA HIS A 74 -8.27 -22.22 1.29
C HIS A 74 -7.02 -22.66 0.51
N GLY A 75 -5.82 -22.59 1.12
CA GLY A 75 -4.57 -23.00 0.49
C GLY A 75 -4.11 -22.06 -0.63
N VAL A 76 -4.48 -20.78 -0.57
CA VAL A 76 -4.10 -19.80 -1.59
C VAL A 76 -2.58 -19.57 -1.56
N THR A 77 -1.94 -19.76 -2.71
CA THR A 77 -0.51 -19.50 -2.98
C THR A 77 -0.31 -18.39 -4.02
N ILE A 78 0.94 -17.99 -4.26
CA ILE A 78 1.30 -17.10 -5.37
C ILE A 78 0.88 -17.70 -6.71
N GLU A 79 1.12 -19.00 -6.98
CA GLU A 79 0.66 -19.65 -8.22
C GLU A 79 -0.84 -19.50 -8.42
N SER A 80 -1.63 -19.81 -7.38
CA SER A 80 -3.09 -19.72 -7.45
C SER A 80 -3.57 -18.28 -7.63
N THR A 81 -2.89 -17.31 -7.00
CA THR A 81 -3.15 -15.88 -7.16
C THR A 81 -2.92 -15.44 -8.61
N LEU A 82 -1.81 -15.86 -9.22
CA LEU A 82 -1.53 -15.59 -10.63
C LEU A 82 -2.53 -16.27 -11.57
N GLN A 83 -3.02 -17.46 -11.21
CA GLN A 83 -4.08 -18.13 -11.95
C GLN A 83 -5.40 -17.34 -11.88
N MET A 84 -5.79 -16.82 -10.71
CA MET A 84 -6.98 -15.96 -10.57
C MET A 84 -6.88 -14.71 -11.45
N VAL A 85 -5.68 -14.11 -11.57
CA VAL A 85 -5.47 -12.98 -12.49
C VAL A 85 -5.68 -13.42 -13.94
N LYS A 86 -5.09 -14.55 -14.37
CA LYS A 86 -5.30 -15.10 -15.72
C LYS A 86 -6.77 -15.36 -16.01
N ASP A 87 -7.49 -15.94 -15.06
CA ASP A 87 -8.91 -16.23 -15.19
C ASP A 87 -9.70 -14.93 -15.35
N ALA A 88 -9.42 -13.90 -14.54
CA ALA A 88 -10.07 -12.59 -14.67
C ALA A 88 -9.75 -11.91 -16.02
N ARG A 89 -8.50 -11.99 -16.48
CA ARG A 89 -8.10 -11.50 -17.82
C ARG A 89 -8.85 -12.22 -18.93
N SER A 90 -9.00 -13.54 -18.83
CA SER A 90 -9.74 -14.36 -19.82
C SER A 90 -11.23 -13.99 -19.89
N GLN A 91 -11.78 -13.50 -18.77
CA GLN A 91 -13.14 -13.00 -18.65
C GLN A 91 -13.29 -11.51 -19.03
N GLY A 92 -12.19 -10.85 -19.43
CA GLY A 92 -12.22 -9.51 -20.00
C GLY A 92 -11.77 -8.38 -19.07
N LEU A 93 -11.16 -8.68 -17.92
CA LEU A 93 -10.63 -7.66 -17.01
C LEU A 93 -9.55 -6.81 -17.71
N LYS A 94 -9.72 -5.49 -17.78
CA LYS A 94 -8.75 -4.58 -18.43
C LYS A 94 -7.99 -3.69 -17.44
N ALA A 95 -8.57 -3.44 -16.28
CA ALA A 95 -8.00 -2.63 -15.23
C ALA A 95 -6.59 -3.15 -14.86
N PRO A 96 -5.58 -2.26 -14.74
CA PRO A 96 -4.29 -2.65 -14.23
C PRO A 96 -4.40 -3.34 -12.87
N VAL A 97 -3.73 -4.48 -12.72
CA VAL A 97 -3.68 -5.26 -11.47
C VAL A 97 -2.28 -5.18 -10.87
N MET A 98 -2.19 -4.77 -9.62
CA MET A 98 -0.97 -4.74 -8.82
C MET A 98 -1.01 -5.88 -7.82
N LEU A 99 0.09 -6.63 -7.69
CA LEU A 99 0.23 -7.56 -6.57
C LEU A 99 0.71 -6.77 -5.35
N MET A 100 -0.07 -6.82 -4.28
CA MET A 100 0.27 -6.20 -3.00
C MET A 100 0.57 -7.29 -1.98
N GLY A 101 1.62 -7.14 -1.18
CA GLY A 101 1.93 -8.12 -0.14
C GLY A 101 3.30 -7.92 0.49
N TYR A 102 3.82 -8.99 1.07
CA TYR A 102 5.07 -9.03 1.81
C TYR A 102 6.17 -9.70 0.97
N TYR A 103 7.42 -9.37 1.25
CA TYR A 103 8.54 -9.77 0.39
C TYR A 103 8.84 -11.26 0.47
N ASN A 104 8.71 -11.88 1.63
CA ASN A 104 9.11 -13.28 1.81
C ASN A 104 8.36 -14.30 0.94
N PRO A 105 7.02 -14.24 0.78
CA PRO A 105 6.33 -15.08 -0.21
C PRO A 105 6.86 -14.91 -1.64
N LEU A 106 7.24 -13.68 -2.02
CA LEU A 106 7.80 -13.37 -3.34
C LEU A 106 9.21 -13.93 -3.50
N LEU A 107 10.04 -13.79 -2.47
CA LEU A 107 11.40 -14.33 -2.41
C LEU A 107 11.40 -15.86 -2.45
N SER A 108 10.54 -16.50 -1.65
CA SER A 108 10.37 -17.96 -1.60
C SER A 108 9.91 -18.55 -2.95
N TYR A 109 9.10 -17.81 -3.70
CA TYR A 109 8.70 -18.20 -5.06
C TYR A 109 9.87 -18.14 -6.07
N GLY A 110 10.86 -17.29 -5.78
CA GLY A 110 11.97 -16.93 -6.67
C GLY A 110 11.64 -15.72 -7.53
N GLU A 111 12.41 -14.64 -7.40
CA GLU A 111 12.14 -13.35 -8.03
C GLU A 111 12.06 -13.44 -9.57
N GLU A 112 13.06 -14.05 -10.23
CA GLU A 112 13.05 -14.12 -11.71
C GLU A 112 11.84 -14.90 -12.24
N ARG A 113 11.51 -16.01 -11.58
CA ARG A 113 10.32 -16.82 -11.90
C ARG A 113 9.06 -16.01 -11.68
N LEU A 114 8.93 -15.36 -10.52
CA LEU A 114 7.81 -14.51 -10.15
C LEU A 114 7.54 -13.45 -11.22
N LEU A 115 8.57 -12.72 -11.65
CA LEU A 115 8.40 -11.63 -12.61
C LEU A 115 7.94 -12.14 -13.99
N ASN A 116 8.49 -13.26 -14.46
CA ASN A 116 8.06 -13.87 -15.73
C ASN A 116 6.61 -14.35 -15.66
N ASP A 117 6.24 -15.00 -14.56
CA ASP A 117 4.90 -15.54 -14.36
C ASP A 117 3.87 -14.41 -14.14
N CYS A 118 4.22 -13.36 -13.41
CA CYS A 118 3.41 -12.14 -13.23
C CYS A 118 3.13 -11.44 -14.56
N LYS A 119 4.18 -11.25 -15.38
CA LYS A 119 4.03 -10.65 -16.71
C LYS A 119 3.12 -11.49 -17.60
N SER A 120 3.31 -12.81 -17.58
CA SER A 120 2.50 -13.76 -18.35
C SER A 120 1.05 -13.80 -17.87
N ALA A 121 0.80 -13.61 -16.57
CA ALA A 121 -0.53 -13.52 -16.00
C ALA A 121 -1.25 -12.20 -16.31
N GLY A 122 -0.51 -11.14 -16.67
CA GLY A 122 -1.06 -9.81 -16.90
C GLY A 122 -1.11 -8.93 -15.65
N VAL A 123 -0.23 -9.19 -14.68
CA VAL A 123 0.06 -8.29 -13.56
C VAL A 123 0.86 -7.09 -14.07
N ASN A 124 0.63 -5.91 -13.49
CA ASN A 124 1.20 -4.64 -13.94
C ASN A 124 2.33 -4.11 -13.05
N GLY A 125 2.49 -4.67 -11.85
CA GLY A 125 3.51 -4.27 -10.88
C GLY A 125 3.27 -4.82 -9.47
N PHE A 126 4.09 -4.33 -8.54
CA PHE A 126 4.12 -4.75 -7.14
C PHE A 126 4.06 -3.57 -6.18
N ILE A 127 3.39 -3.79 -5.05
CA ILE A 127 3.50 -3.00 -3.82
C ILE A 127 3.98 -3.98 -2.74
N VAL A 128 5.21 -3.80 -2.27
CA VAL A 128 5.81 -4.69 -1.25
C VAL A 128 5.98 -3.90 0.04
N VAL A 129 5.20 -4.25 1.06
CA VAL A 129 4.96 -3.38 2.23
C VAL A 129 6.13 -3.34 3.23
N ASP A 130 6.97 -4.37 3.19
CA ASP A 130 8.08 -4.63 4.11
C ASP A 130 9.44 -4.66 3.40
N LEU A 131 9.51 -4.23 2.13
CA LEU A 131 10.74 -4.15 1.36
C LEU A 131 11.34 -2.74 1.43
N PRO A 132 12.41 -2.53 2.20
CA PRO A 132 12.99 -1.21 2.35
C PRO A 132 13.73 -0.76 1.08
N PRO A 133 13.83 0.55 0.79
CA PRO A 133 14.46 1.13 -0.39
C PRO A 133 15.87 0.61 -0.70
N GLU A 134 16.66 0.29 0.32
CA GLU A 134 18.01 -0.29 0.19
C GLU A 134 17.99 -1.60 -0.59
N GLU A 135 17.05 -2.47 -0.25
CA GLU A 135 16.90 -3.80 -0.84
C GLU A 135 15.95 -3.77 -2.04
N ALA A 136 15.05 -2.80 -2.09
CA ALA A 136 14.15 -2.60 -3.21
C ALA A 136 14.88 -2.29 -4.52
N ILE A 137 16.13 -1.79 -4.50
CA ILE A 137 16.86 -1.44 -5.74
C ILE A 137 17.06 -2.65 -6.64
N SER A 138 17.48 -3.80 -6.10
CA SER A 138 17.69 -5.02 -6.88
C SER A 138 16.36 -5.52 -7.46
N PHE A 139 15.34 -5.66 -6.61
CA PHE A 139 14.01 -6.11 -7.01
C PHE A 139 13.36 -5.15 -8.03
N ARG A 140 13.50 -3.84 -7.85
CA ARG A 140 12.98 -2.81 -8.77
C ARG A 140 13.67 -2.86 -10.13
N LYS A 141 14.98 -3.12 -10.18
CA LYS A 141 15.70 -3.34 -11.45
C LYS A 141 15.14 -4.54 -12.21
N LEU A 142 14.89 -5.64 -11.50
CA LEU A 142 14.22 -6.81 -12.09
C LEU A 142 12.83 -6.42 -12.61
N CYS A 143 12.03 -5.70 -11.81
CA CYS A 143 10.68 -5.26 -12.20
C CYS A 143 10.71 -4.45 -13.50
N THR A 144 11.60 -3.46 -13.57
CA THR A 144 11.75 -2.58 -14.73
C THR A 144 12.18 -3.38 -15.97
N LYS A 145 13.13 -4.32 -15.84
CA LYS A 145 13.53 -5.22 -16.93
C LYS A 145 12.35 -6.06 -17.44
N GLY A 146 11.45 -6.47 -16.54
CA GLY A 146 10.21 -7.17 -16.88
C GLY A 146 9.10 -6.30 -17.50
N GLY A 147 9.19 -4.97 -17.37
CA GLY A 147 8.09 -4.04 -17.71
C GLY A 147 7.00 -3.94 -16.63
N LEU A 148 7.30 -4.40 -15.42
CA LEU A 148 6.46 -4.35 -14.23
C LEU A 148 6.82 -3.11 -13.40
N SER A 149 5.82 -2.47 -12.80
CA SER A 149 6.05 -1.30 -11.95
C SER A 149 6.43 -1.72 -10.54
N TYR A 150 7.42 -1.08 -9.95
CA TYR A 150 7.55 -1.05 -8.49
C TYR A 150 6.90 0.23 -7.94
N VAL A 151 6.07 0.11 -6.91
CA VAL A 151 5.38 1.23 -6.26
C VAL A 151 5.83 1.29 -4.79
N PRO A 152 6.64 2.30 -4.43
CA PRO A 152 7.12 2.47 -3.06
C PRO A 152 6.04 3.07 -2.16
N LEU A 153 6.15 2.78 -0.86
CA LEU A 153 5.29 3.33 0.18
C LEU A 153 5.99 4.48 0.91
N ILE A 154 5.24 5.55 1.18
CA ILE A 154 5.66 6.66 2.04
C ILE A 154 4.66 6.79 3.19
N ALA A 155 5.17 6.90 4.42
CA ALA A 155 4.38 7.05 5.63
C ALA A 155 4.63 8.42 6.29
N PRO A 156 3.82 8.85 7.28
CA PRO A 156 4.00 10.16 7.92
C PRO A 156 5.34 10.28 8.64
N ALA A 157 5.84 9.15 9.18
CA ALA A 157 7.12 9.07 9.87
C ALA A 157 8.33 9.08 8.93
N THR A 158 8.14 8.90 7.61
CA THR A 158 9.23 8.86 6.64
C THR A 158 9.98 10.20 6.59
N SER A 159 11.28 10.15 6.87
CA SER A 159 12.17 11.31 6.79
C SER A 159 12.27 11.89 5.36
N ASP A 160 12.57 13.19 5.24
CA ASP A 160 12.74 13.86 3.94
C ASP A 160 13.85 13.23 3.07
N ALA A 161 14.92 12.75 3.70
CA ALA A 161 16.02 12.10 3.00
C ALA A 161 15.56 10.77 2.38
N ARG A 162 14.83 9.95 3.15
CA ARG A 162 14.27 8.67 2.69
C ARG A 162 13.17 8.87 1.64
N MET A 163 12.33 9.89 1.83
CA MET A 163 11.28 10.27 0.88
C MET A 163 11.85 10.61 -0.51
N LYS A 164 12.96 11.36 -0.59
CA LYS A 164 13.64 11.65 -1.86
C LYS A 164 14.05 10.39 -2.61
N ILE A 165 14.53 9.37 -1.89
CA ILE A 165 14.96 8.11 -2.48
C ILE A 165 13.73 7.33 -2.99
N LEU A 166 12.70 7.17 -2.15
CA LEU A 166 11.46 6.48 -2.51
C LEU A 166 10.78 7.13 -3.73
N CYS A 167 10.73 8.46 -3.77
CA CYS A 167 10.19 9.22 -4.92
C CYS A 167 10.97 8.98 -6.23
N LYS A 168 12.28 8.71 -6.16
CA LYS A 168 13.10 8.35 -7.32
C LYS A 168 12.87 6.90 -7.76
N LEU A 169 12.61 5.99 -6.82
CA LEU A 169 12.34 4.57 -7.10
C LEU A 169 10.98 4.31 -7.76
N ALA A 170 10.01 5.19 -7.56
CA ALA A 170 8.66 5.04 -8.10
C ALA A 170 8.64 5.03 -9.63
N ASP A 171 8.11 3.97 -10.24
CA ASP A 171 8.01 3.87 -11.70
C ASP A 171 6.72 4.47 -12.28
N SER A 172 5.62 4.43 -11.53
CA SER A 172 4.28 4.81 -12.01
C SER A 172 3.57 5.79 -11.09
N PHE A 173 3.43 5.47 -9.81
CA PHE A 173 2.88 6.33 -8.78
C PHE A 173 3.53 6.02 -7.43
N ILE A 174 3.26 6.87 -6.44
CA ILE A 174 3.72 6.72 -5.06
C ILE A 174 2.52 6.36 -4.19
N TYR A 175 2.65 5.32 -3.36
CA TYR A 175 1.64 4.97 -2.39
C TYR A 175 1.90 5.72 -1.08
N VAL A 176 0.94 6.53 -0.63
CA VAL A 176 1.02 7.27 0.64
C VAL A 176 0.12 6.60 1.66
N VAL A 177 0.72 6.05 2.71
CA VAL A 177 0.03 5.48 3.87
C VAL A 177 -0.21 6.62 4.85
N SER A 178 -1.47 6.96 5.15
CA SER A 178 -1.77 8.17 5.94
C SER A 178 -1.86 7.95 7.45
N ARG A 179 -1.97 6.70 7.90
CA ARG A 179 -2.13 6.36 9.32
C ARG A 179 -0.80 5.93 9.91
N GLN A 180 -0.49 6.49 11.08
CA GLN A 180 0.48 5.89 12.01
C GLN A 180 -0.21 4.68 12.67
N GLY A 181 -0.22 3.53 12.00
CA GLY A 181 -0.81 2.28 12.51
C GLY A 181 -1.74 1.56 11.54
N VAL A 182 -2.19 0.37 11.94
CA VAL A 182 -2.92 -0.60 11.11
C VAL A 182 -4.29 -0.08 10.59
N THR A 183 -4.71 -0.57 9.43
CA THR A 183 -5.89 -0.10 8.68
C THR A 183 -7.22 -0.41 9.41
N GLY A 184 -8.01 0.62 9.78
CA GLY A 184 -9.31 0.39 10.44
C GLY A 184 -10.14 1.66 10.66
N ALA A 185 -11.40 1.64 10.25
CA ALA A 185 -12.31 2.79 10.18
C ALA A 185 -12.48 3.56 11.52
N LEU A 186 -11.77 4.69 11.68
CA LEU A 186 -12.07 5.71 12.69
C LEU A 186 -11.76 7.10 12.10
N GLY A 187 -12.77 7.66 11.43
CA GLY A 187 -13.39 8.95 11.79
C GLY A 187 -12.83 10.29 11.29
N SER A 188 -11.51 10.50 11.20
CA SER A 188 -11.01 11.84 10.84
C SER A 188 -9.79 11.80 9.92
N LEU A 189 -9.76 12.73 8.95
CA LEU A 189 -8.57 13.03 8.16
C LEU A 189 -7.40 13.32 9.11
N ASN A 190 -6.26 12.67 8.90
CA ASN A 190 -5.04 13.03 9.60
C ASN A 190 -4.76 14.49 9.27
N ALA A 191 -4.75 15.36 10.28
CA ALA A 191 -4.54 16.80 10.08
C ALA A 191 -3.23 17.08 9.31
N ASN A 192 -2.27 16.16 9.37
CA ASN A 192 -0.97 16.26 8.70
C ASN A 192 -0.96 15.67 7.28
N LEU A 193 -2.09 15.16 6.77
CA LEU A 193 -2.15 14.59 5.41
C LEU A 193 -1.83 15.61 4.32
N PRO A 194 -2.37 16.84 4.31
CA PRO A 194 -2.00 17.85 3.32
C PRO A 194 -0.48 18.09 3.30
N ASP A 195 0.13 18.30 4.46
CA ASP A 195 1.58 18.52 4.60
C ASP A 195 2.40 17.33 4.10
N LEU A 196 1.97 16.11 4.38
CA LEU A 196 2.63 14.90 3.87
C LEU A 196 2.56 14.83 2.34
N ILE A 197 1.41 15.15 1.75
CA ILE A 197 1.24 15.15 0.29
C ILE A 197 2.08 16.24 -0.35
N ASP A 198 2.18 17.42 0.25
CA ASP A 198 3.02 18.51 -0.25
C ASP A 198 4.51 18.14 -0.20
N ARG A 199 4.95 17.46 0.87
CA ARG A 199 6.31 16.89 0.95
C ARG A 199 6.55 15.85 -0.15
N VAL A 200 5.60 14.97 -0.41
CA VAL A 200 5.70 13.96 -1.50
C VAL A 200 5.80 14.65 -2.85
N LYS A 201 4.90 15.60 -3.15
CA LYS A 201 4.88 16.35 -4.42
C LYS A 201 6.19 17.12 -4.66
N LYS A 202 6.80 17.66 -3.60
CA LYS A 202 8.11 18.34 -3.68
C LYS A 202 9.22 17.44 -4.22
N TYR A 203 9.18 16.13 -3.93
CA TYR A 203 10.26 15.20 -4.29
C TYR A 203 9.88 14.22 -5.41
N SER A 204 8.58 14.05 -5.72
CA SER A 204 8.10 13.03 -6.66
C SER A 204 8.45 13.30 -8.13
N GLY A 205 8.69 14.56 -8.48
CA GLY A 205 8.92 14.99 -9.87
C GLY A 205 7.69 14.73 -10.74
N ASP A 206 6.54 15.24 -10.31
CA ASP A 206 5.21 15.09 -10.93
C ASP A 206 4.65 13.66 -11.01
N LYS A 207 5.31 12.68 -10.36
CA LYS A 207 4.72 11.35 -10.23
C LYS A 207 3.45 11.42 -9.36
N PRO A 208 2.35 10.79 -9.80
CA PRO A 208 1.09 10.77 -9.07
C PRO A 208 1.25 10.20 -7.66
N ALA A 209 0.50 10.73 -6.71
CA ALA A 209 0.38 10.17 -5.36
C ALA A 209 -1.00 9.56 -5.15
N ALA A 210 -1.05 8.28 -4.75
CA ALA A 210 -2.27 7.59 -4.34
C ALA A 210 -2.29 7.43 -2.82
N VAL A 211 -3.38 7.81 -2.17
CA VAL A 211 -3.47 7.83 -0.70
C VAL A 211 -4.37 6.73 -0.19
N GLY A 212 -3.83 5.87 0.69
CA GLY A 212 -4.63 4.95 1.50
C GLY A 212 -5.05 5.61 2.81
N PHE A 213 -6.34 5.96 2.93
CA PHE A 213 -6.89 6.69 4.08
C PHE A 213 -8.04 5.96 4.78
N GLY A 214 -8.06 4.62 4.89
CA GLY A 214 -9.19 3.92 5.53
C GLY A 214 -10.57 4.39 5.03
N VAL A 215 -10.63 4.72 3.72
CA VAL A 215 -11.77 5.36 3.08
C VAL A 215 -12.92 4.36 3.05
N SER A 216 -14.10 4.79 3.50
CA SER A 216 -15.28 3.94 3.57
C SER A 216 -16.50 4.56 2.90
N THR A 217 -16.61 5.88 2.85
CA THR A 217 -17.73 6.60 2.24
C THR A 217 -17.28 7.46 1.05
N ARG A 218 -18.25 7.92 0.26
CA ARG A 218 -18.00 8.84 -0.85
C ARG A 218 -17.46 10.18 -0.36
N GLU A 219 -17.93 10.67 0.78
CA GLU A 219 -17.49 11.93 1.37
C GLU A 219 -16.01 11.86 1.77
N HIS A 220 -15.58 10.74 2.35
CA HIS A 220 -14.15 10.46 2.61
C HIS A 220 -13.35 10.36 1.31
N PHE A 221 -13.90 9.70 0.28
CA PHE A 221 -13.24 9.63 -1.02
C PHE A 221 -13.01 11.02 -1.62
N LEU A 222 -14.05 11.88 -1.62
CA LEU A 222 -13.98 13.22 -2.18
C LEU A 222 -13.02 14.14 -1.42
N SER A 223 -12.92 14.02 -0.10
CA SER A 223 -12.01 14.83 0.70
C SER A 223 -10.54 14.47 0.44
N VAL A 224 -10.23 13.18 0.25
CA VAL A 224 -8.87 12.74 -0.14
C VAL A 224 -8.58 13.06 -1.60
N ALA A 225 -9.57 12.94 -2.50
CA ALA A 225 -9.43 13.24 -3.92
C ALA A 225 -9.08 14.71 -4.21
N GLN A 226 -9.41 15.63 -3.29
CA GLN A 226 -8.99 17.04 -3.39
C GLN A 226 -7.47 17.23 -3.21
N LEU A 227 -6.79 16.30 -2.55
CA LEU A 227 -5.38 16.40 -2.19
C LEU A 227 -4.50 15.51 -3.08
N ALA A 228 -5.02 14.37 -3.54
CA ALA A 228 -4.26 13.29 -4.15
C ALA A 228 -4.72 12.91 -5.56
N ASP A 229 -3.80 12.40 -6.38
CA ASP A 229 -4.07 11.92 -7.74
C ASP A 229 -4.81 10.57 -7.76
N GLY A 230 -4.75 9.82 -6.66
CA GLY A 230 -5.47 8.57 -6.46
C GLY A 230 -5.93 8.38 -5.02
N VAL A 231 -7.02 7.61 -4.84
CA VAL A 231 -7.57 7.27 -3.53
C VAL A 231 -7.68 5.75 -3.44
N VAL A 232 -7.07 5.17 -2.41
CA VAL A 232 -7.03 3.73 -2.18
C VAL A 232 -8.10 3.30 -1.19
N VAL A 233 -8.86 2.27 -1.57
CA VAL A 233 -9.97 1.72 -0.79
C VAL A 233 -9.83 0.20 -0.69
N GLY A 234 -9.53 -0.31 0.51
CA GLY A 234 -9.35 -1.75 0.75
C GLY A 234 -10.32 -2.32 1.76
N SER A 235 -10.14 -2.02 3.04
CA SER A 235 -10.89 -2.64 4.14
C SER A 235 -12.41 -2.58 3.95
N GLN A 236 -12.96 -1.48 3.42
CA GLN A 236 -14.40 -1.37 3.21
C GLN A 236 -14.91 -2.32 2.12
N ILE A 237 -14.11 -2.63 1.09
CA ILE A 237 -14.50 -3.61 0.06
C ILE A 237 -14.51 -5.02 0.65
N ILE A 238 -13.52 -5.36 1.48
CA ILE A 238 -13.52 -6.62 2.24
C ILE A 238 -14.75 -6.69 3.16
N THR A 239 -15.12 -5.60 3.83
CA THR A 239 -16.35 -5.54 4.64
C THR A 239 -17.62 -5.68 3.80
N THR A 240 -17.66 -5.12 2.59
CA THR A 240 -18.78 -5.33 1.65
C THR A 240 -18.90 -6.81 1.28
N LEU A 241 -17.79 -7.47 0.98
CA LEU A 241 -17.77 -8.92 0.72
C LEU A 241 -18.24 -9.74 1.93
N GLN A 242 -17.83 -9.36 3.15
CA GLN A 242 -18.24 -10.02 4.39
C GLN A 242 -19.75 -9.96 4.65
N LYS A 243 -20.39 -8.87 4.25
CA LYS A 243 -21.81 -8.61 4.53
C LYS A 243 -22.74 -8.99 3.38
N ALA A 244 -22.19 -9.32 2.21
CA ALA A 244 -22.97 -9.64 1.03
C ALA A 244 -23.86 -10.87 1.27
N ALA A 245 -25.12 -10.77 0.83
CA ALA A 245 -26.02 -11.91 0.84
C ALA A 245 -25.56 -12.98 -0.18
N PRO A 246 -25.90 -14.26 0.00
CA PRO A 246 -25.60 -15.30 -0.99
C PRO A 246 -26.08 -14.90 -2.39
N GLY A 247 -25.18 -14.91 -3.37
CA GLY A 247 -25.46 -14.50 -4.75
C GLY A 247 -25.31 -13.00 -5.05
N GLU A 248 -25.17 -12.14 -4.04
CA GLU A 248 -25.07 -10.68 -4.22
C GLU A 248 -23.63 -10.14 -4.17
N LEU A 249 -22.64 -11.00 -3.90
CA LEU A 249 -21.25 -10.64 -3.67
C LEU A 249 -20.66 -9.70 -4.73
N PHE A 250 -20.76 -10.04 -6.01
CA PHE A 250 -20.24 -9.22 -7.10
C PHE A 250 -21.06 -7.93 -7.29
N ASN A 251 -22.38 -8.03 -7.17
CA ASN A 251 -23.29 -6.90 -7.30
C ASN A 251 -23.04 -5.84 -6.22
N ASP A 252 -22.79 -6.25 -4.97
CA ASP A 252 -22.57 -5.34 -3.86
C ASP A 252 -21.22 -4.62 -3.98
N VAL A 253 -20.17 -5.32 -4.42
CA VAL A 253 -18.86 -4.70 -4.71
C VAL A 253 -18.97 -3.70 -5.87
N GLU A 254 -19.65 -4.08 -6.95
CA GLU A 254 -19.88 -3.18 -8.10
C GLU A 254 -20.62 -1.93 -7.66
N LYS A 255 -21.74 -2.08 -6.93
CA LYS A 255 -22.54 -0.97 -6.40
C LYS A 255 -21.73 -0.07 -5.47
N TYR A 256 -20.94 -0.65 -4.59
CA TYR A 256 -20.09 0.12 -3.67
C TYR A 256 -19.05 0.96 -4.41
N CYS A 257 -18.33 0.37 -5.37
CA CYS A 257 -17.36 1.10 -6.19
C CYS A 257 -18.06 2.19 -7.04
N ALA A 258 -19.23 1.88 -7.62
CA ALA A 258 -20.02 2.84 -8.39
C ALA A 258 -20.52 4.02 -7.53
N TYR A 259 -20.89 3.76 -6.28
CA TYR A 259 -21.23 4.79 -5.30
C TYR A 259 -20.04 5.72 -5.02
N LEU A 260 -18.84 5.18 -4.79
CA LEU A 260 -17.63 5.98 -4.60
C LEU A 260 -17.31 6.83 -5.83
N CYS A 261 -17.50 6.29 -7.04
CA CYS A 261 -17.31 7.04 -8.29
C CYS A 261 -18.46 8.02 -8.61
N GLY A 262 -19.60 7.95 -7.91
CA GLY A 262 -20.75 8.80 -8.15
C GLY A 262 -21.53 8.44 -9.42
N ARG A 263 -21.38 7.19 -9.88
CA ARG A 263 -22.08 6.66 -11.06
C ARG A 263 -23.51 6.22 -10.71
N ASN A 264 -23.74 5.80 -9.47
CA ASN A 264 -25.03 5.33 -8.95
C ASN A 264 -25.27 5.88 -7.54
N SER A 265 -25.43 7.20 -7.39
CA SER A 265 -25.89 7.74 -6.10
C SER A 265 -27.32 7.27 -5.83
N PRO A 266 -27.60 6.51 -4.77
CA PRO A 266 -28.98 6.30 -4.36
C PRO A 266 -29.52 7.64 -3.86
N GLU A 267 -30.59 8.14 -4.45
CA GLU A 267 -31.42 9.15 -3.78
C GLU A 267 -31.93 8.51 -2.46
N GLY A 268 -31.45 9.01 -1.31
CA GLY A 268 -32.09 8.74 -0.02
C GLY A 268 -31.54 7.59 0.85
N ALA A 269 -30.24 7.25 0.78
CA ALA A 269 -29.66 6.48 1.89
C ALA A 269 -29.56 7.39 3.13
N GLU A 270 -30.33 7.10 4.18
CA GLU A 270 -30.33 7.82 5.45
C GLU A 270 -28.92 7.94 6.03
N THR A 271 -28.32 9.11 5.87
CA THR A 271 -27.07 9.49 6.52
C THR A 271 -27.37 9.93 7.95
N THR A 272 -26.74 9.29 8.93
CA THR A 272 -26.59 9.87 10.27
C THR A 272 -25.86 11.22 10.14
N ARG A 273 -26.62 12.30 10.36
CA ARG A 273 -26.16 13.69 10.45
C ARG A 273 -25.12 13.82 11.55
N GLU A 274 -24.00 14.50 11.26
CA GLU A 274 -23.51 15.61 12.11
C GLU A 274 -22.53 16.55 11.36
N VAL A 275 -23.06 17.75 11.10
CA VAL A 275 -22.51 19.12 11.08
C VAL A 275 -21.05 19.42 10.67
N GLY A 276 -20.93 20.05 9.49
CA GLY A 276 -20.32 21.39 9.31
C GLY A 276 -18.80 21.57 9.41
N MET A 277 -18.17 21.97 8.29
CA MET A 277 -17.60 23.31 8.09
C MET A 277 -16.77 23.33 6.80
N VAL A 278 -17.38 23.85 5.73
CA VAL A 278 -16.65 24.43 4.59
C VAL A 278 -16.61 25.92 4.88
N GLU A 279 -15.46 26.47 5.26
CA GLU A 279 -15.11 27.86 5.00
C GLU A 279 -13.65 28.15 5.36
N ALA A 280 -13.00 28.88 4.45
CA ALA A 280 -11.68 29.50 4.54
C ALA A 280 -10.44 28.60 4.41
N MET A 281 -10.02 28.33 3.17
CA MET A 281 -8.62 28.55 2.74
C MET A 281 -8.57 28.86 1.24
N SER A 282 -8.98 30.06 0.85
CA SER A 282 -8.58 30.66 -0.43
C SER A 282 -7.55 31.75 -0.15
N ALA A 283 -6.33 31.56 -0.67
CA ALA A 283 -5.39 32.58 -1.16
C ALA A 283 -3.93 32.13 -0.95
N ALA A 284 -3.28 31.63 -2.00
CA ALA A 284 -1.85 31.78 -2.18
C ALA A 284 -1.49 31.72 -3.68
N LYS A 285 -0.70 32.70 -4.13
CA LYS A 285 -0.20 32.88 -5.50
C LYS A 285 0.99 31.97 -5.79
N GLU A 286 1.09 31.53 -7.04
CA GLU A 286 2.22 30.78 -7.62
C GLU A 286 3.56 31.53 -7.56
N PRO A 287 4.68 30.78 -7.53
CA PRO A 287 5.90 31.19 -8.20
C PRO A 287 6.32 30.23 -9.33
N GLN A 288 6.98 30.84 -10.32
CA GLN A 288 7.42 30.30 -11.61
C GLN A 288 8.64 29.36 -11.52
N ASN A 289 8.71 28.47 -12.53
CA ASN A 289 9.76 27.51 -12.95
C ASN A 289 11.23 27.75 -12.49
N PRO A 290 12.03 26.67 -12.44
CA PRO A 290 12.89 26.41 -13.59
C PRO A 290 12.85 24.97 -14.13
N THR A 291 13.20 24.87 -15.42
CA THR A 291 13.38 23.69 -16.26
C THR A 291 14.37 22.68 -15.70
N VAL A 292 14.16 21.39 -15.99
CA VAL A 292 15.11 20.31 -15.70
C VAL A 292 15.41 19.53 -16.98
N ASP A 293 16.71 19.46 -17.31
CA ASP A 293 17.25 18.76 -18.47
C ASP A 293 17.23 17.22 -18.33
N HIS A 294 17.38 16.59 -19.49
CA HIS A 294 17.19 15.17 -19.79
C HIS A 294 17.95 14.14 -18.91
N ILE A 295 17.30 12.97 -18.79
CA ILE A 295 17.67 11.79 -18.01
C ILE A 295 18.60 10.86 -18.81
N THR A 296 19.69 10.36 -18.21
CA THR A 296 20.37 9.13 -18.63
C THR A 296 20.97 8.31 -17.46
N ALA A 297 20.61 7.02 -17.44
CA ALA A 297 21.28 5.78 -16.98
C ALA A 297 22.11 5.66 -15.68
N ASP A 298 22.64 6.72 -15.04
CA ASP A 298 23.60 6.58 -13.91
C ASP A 298 22.98 6.67 -12.50
N GLN A 299 21.65 6.85 -12.38
CA GLN A 299 20.99 7.17 -11.10
C GLN A 299 21.07 6.05 -10.05
N ASP A 300 21.15 4.78 -10.43
CA ASP A 300 21.09 3.68 -9.47
C ASP A 300 22.38 3.60 -8.63
N SER A 301 23.55 3.92 -9.21
CA SER A 301 24.81 3.93 -8.44
C SER A 301 24.85 5.08 -7.45
N GLU A 302 24.26 6.22 -7.81
CA GLU A 302 24.15 7.39 -6.94
C GLU A 302 23.14 7.17 -5.81
N LEU A 303 22.00 6.50 -6.09
CA LEU A 303 21.04 6.09 -5.06
C LEU A 303 21.66 5.12 -4.05
N VAL A 304 22.35 4.08 -4.53
CA VAL A 304 23.04 3.12 -3.66
C VAL A 304 24.08 3.83 -2.79
N ALA A 305 24.84 4.78 -3.34
CA ALA A 305 25.79 5.58 -2.59
C ALA A 305 25.11 6.49 -1.54
N GLN A 306 23.99 7.13 -1.89
CA GLN A 306 23.19 7.95 -0.97
C GLN A 306 22.64 7.12 0.21
N LEU A 307 22.15 5.90 -0.07
CA LEU A 307 21.65 4.97 0.94
C LEU A 307 22.78 4.47 1.85
N ALA A 308 23.92 4.06 1.28
CA ALA A 308 25.09 3.64 2.05
C ALA A 308 25.62 4.75 2.97
N ALA A 309 25.55 6.01 2.52
CA ALA A 309 25.98 7.17 3.30
C ALA A 309 25.03 7.54 4.44
N MET A 310 23.71 7.32 4.28
CA MET A 310 22.73 7.64 5.33
C MET A 310 22.69 6.60 6.45
N HIS A 311 22.97 5.34 6.15
CA HIS A 311 22.61 4.23 7.04
C HIS A 311 23.78 3.58 7.77
N GLY A 312 25.04 3.89 7.44
CA GLY A 312 26.20 3.37 8.18
C GLY A 312 26.19 1.84 8.32
N LYS A 313 26.59 1.10 7.27
CA LYS A 313 26.73 -0.38 7.28
C LYS A 313 25.55 -1.12 7.95
N ILE A 314 24.32 -0.91 7.49
CA ILE A 314 23.21 -1.82 7.85
C ILE A 314 23.45 -3.16 7.11
N PRO A 315 23.49 -4.31 7.82
CA PRO A 315 23.54 -5.62 7.19
C PRO A 315 22.31 -5.84 6.31
N GLU A 316 22.43 -6.62 5.23
CA GLU A 316 21.28 -7.10 4.46
C GLU A 316 20.29 -7.78 5.42
N ARG A 317 19.03 -7.33 5.43
CA ARG A 317 18.04 -7.83 6.39
C ARG A 317 17.41 -9.12 5.90
N PHE A 318 17.36 -9.34 4.58
CA PHE A 318 16.93 -10.59 3.97
C PHE A 318 18.13 -11.44 3.58
N GLY A 319 18.24 -12.63 4.21
CA GLY A 319 19.27 -13.63 3.89
C GLY A 319 18.69 -14.85 3.16
N GLU A 320 19.54 -15.86 2.93
CA GLU A 320 19.17 -17.13 2.25
C GLU A 320 17.97 -17.86 2.89
N PHE A 321 17.66 -17.56 4.15
CA PHE A 321 16.58 -18.19 4.92
C PHE A 321 15.44 -17.23 5.32
N GLY A 322 15.33 -16.07 4.67
CA GLY A 322 14.36 -15.02 5.03
C GLY A 322 14.92 -14.03 6.05
N GLY A 323 14.23 -12.88 6.20
CA GLY A 323 14.75 -11.69 6.87
C GLY A 323 13.91 -11.14 8.03
N GLN A 324 14.39 -10.07 8.67
CA GLN A 324 13.65 -9.37 9.73
C GLN A 324 12.57 -8.46 9.10
N TYR A 325 11.29 -8.85 9.27
CA TYR A 325 10.13 -8.18 8.70
C TYR A 325 9.78 -6.90 9.47
N VAL A 326 10.05 -5.75 8.87
CA VAL A 326 9.67 -4.46 9.43
C VAL A 326 8.98 -3.68 8.31
N PRO A 327 7.71 -3.29 8.47
CA PRO A 327 7.01 -2.47 7.48
C PRO A 327 7.81 -1.20 7.23
N GLU A 328 7.81 -0.73 5.99
CA GLU A 328 8.55 0.50 5.63
C GLU A 328 8.11 1.70 6.50
N SER A 329 6.84 1.72 6.93
CA SER A 329 6.31 2.75 7.84
C SER A 329 6.95 2.78 9.24
N LEU A 330 7.63 1.72 9.67
CA LEU A 330 8.27 1.59 10.99
C LEU A 330 9.80 1.70 10.94
N MET A 331 10.39 1.83 9.75
CA MET A 331 11.85 1.78 9.55
C MET A 331 12.61 2.89 10.28
N ASP A 332 12.11 4.13 10.24
CA ASP A 332 12.76 5.25 10.93
C ASP A 332 12.68 5.09 12.46
N CYS A 333 11.54 4.61 12.99
CA CYS A 333 11.37 4.32 14.41
C CYS A 333 12.33 3.23 14.89
N LEU A 334 12.47 2.15 14.10
CA LEU A 334 13.40 1.08 14.43
C LEU A 334 14.86 1.54 14.40
N SER A 335 15.22 2.38 13.43
CA SER A 335 16.58 2.92 13.32
C SER A 335 16.95 3.76 14.54
N GLN A 336 16.02 4.56 15.07
CA GLN A 336 16.22 5.31 16.30
C GLN A 336 16.38 4.41 17.53
N LEU A 337 15.56 3.35 17.63
CA LEU A 337 15.69 2.35 18.71
C LEU A 337 17.04 1.63 18.65
N GLU A 338 17.48 1.26 17.45
CA GLU A 338 18.77 0.59 17.24
C GLU A 338 19.96 1.50 17.54
N GLU A 339 19.90 2.78 17.16
CA GLU A 339 20.91 3.77 17.53
C GLU A 339 21.00 3.96 19.04
N GLY A 340 19.84 4.06 19.71
CA GLY A 340 19.75 4.13 21.17
C GLY A 340 20.34 2.90 21.84
N PHE A 341 19.94 1.71 21.40
CA PHE A 341 20.46 0.44 21.91
C PHE A 341 21.98 0.32 21.71
N ASN A 342 22.49 0.65 20.52
CA ASN A 342 23.93 0.56 20.24
C ASN A 342 24.78 1.51 21.10
N LYS A 343 24.22 2.62 21.58
CA LYS A 343 24.91 3.53 22.52
C LYS A 343 25.02 2.96 23.93
N ILE A 344 24.06 2.13 24.35
CA ILE A 344 23.93 1.67 25.74
C ILE A 344 24.21 0.17 25.92
N LYS A 345 24.33 -0.61 24.84
CA LYS A 345 24.51 -2.07 24.91
C LYS A 345 25.78 -2.52 25.63
N ASP A 346 26.78 -1.64 25.76
CA ASP A 346 28.03 -1.93 26.48
C ASP A 346 28.01 -1.36 27.92
N ASP A 347 26.91 -0.71 28.34
CA ASP A 347 26.70 -0.19 29.68
C ASP A 347 26.19 -1.31 30.63
N PRO A 348 26.96 -1.68 31.68
CA PRO A 348 26.53 -2.69 32.63
C PRO A 348 25.23 -2.33 33.39
N SER A 349 24.98 -1.04 33.64
CA SER A 349 23.81 -0.57 34.39
C SER A 349 22.51 -0.77 33.61
N PHE A 350 22.55 -0.57 32.29
CA PHE A 350 21.42 -0.88 31.39
C PHE A 350 21.06 -2.37 31.48
N TRP A 351 22.05 -3.26 31.46
CA TRP A 351 21.80 -4.69 31.57
C TRP A 351 21.34 -5.13 32.96
N GLU A 352 21.81 -4.46 34.01
CA GLU A 352 21.32 -4.68 35.37
C GLU A 352 19.83 -4.33 35.48
N GLU A 353 19.43 -3.17 34.97
CA GLU A 353 18.03 -2.74 34.90
C GLU A 353 17.20 -3.68 34.00
N TYR A 354 17.66 -3.99 32.78
CA TYR A 354 16.95 -4.89 31.87
C TYR A 354 16.71 -6.28 32.47
N ARG A 355 17.71 -6.84 33.18
CA ARG A 355 17.58 -8.12 33.88
C ARG A 355 16.68 -8.04 35.10
N SER A 356 16.57 -6.88 35.75
CA SER A 356 15.61 -6.68 36.85
C SER A 356 14.15 -6.89 36.40
N TYR A 357 13.87 -6.68 35.10
CA TYR A 357 12.56 -6.95 34.51
C TYR A 357 12.29 -8.41 34.15
N TYR A 358 13.27 -9.32 34.24
CA TYR A 358 13.09 -10.72 33.84
C TYR A 358 11.99 -11.43 34.60
N GLU A 359 11.83 -11.12 35.88
CA GLU A 359 10.75 -11.70 36.67
C GLU A 359 9.36 -11.32 36.15
N TYR A 360 9.22 -10.22 35.41
CA TYR A 360 7.98 -9.73 34.82
C TYR A 360 7.74 -10.25 33.39
N MET A 361 8.78 -10.74 32.71
CA MET A 361 8.66 -11.31 31.37
C MET A 361 7.92 -12.65 31.39
N GLY A 362 6.96 -12.84 30.48
CA GLY A 362 6.18 -14.07 30.39
C GLY A 362 5.15 -14.29 31.50
N ARG A 363 4.93 -13.31 32.40
CA ARG A 363 3.81 -13.36 33.33
C ARG A 363 2.48 -13.31 32.57
N PRO A 364 1.44 -14.03 33.03
CA PRO A 364 0.10 -13.85 32.51
C PRO A 364 -0.30 -12.38 32.63
N GLY A 365 -0.60 -11.73 31.50
CA GLY A 365 -1.10 -10.35 31.53
C GLY A 365 -2.44 -10.29 32.28
N HIS A 366 -2.74 -9.16 32.91
CA HIS A 366 -4.06 -8.89 33.53
C HIS A 366 -5.19 -8.67 32.51
N LEU A 367 -5.02 -9.10 31.26
CA LEU A 367 -6.07 -9.08 30.26
C LEU A 367 -6.98 -10.27 30.53
N HIS A 368 -8.10 -9.99 31.18
CA HIS A 368 -9.17 -10.95 31.45
C HIS A 368 -9.70 -11.56 30.14
N LEU A 369 -10.18 -12.81 30.23
CA LEU A 369 -11.04 -13.40 29.20
C LEU A 369 -12.24 -12.48 29.01
N ALA A 370 -12.49 -12.04 27.77
CA ALA A 370 -13.76 -11.46 27.41
C ALA A 370 -14.81 -12.58 27.48
N GLU A 371 -15.60 -12.60 28.55
CA GLU A 371 -16.82 -13.43 28.65
C GLU A 371 -17.89 -12.96 27.66
#